data_AF-E8N5Z6-F1
#
_entry.id   AF-E8N5Z6-F1
#
_cell.length_a   1.000
_cell.length_b   1.000
_cell.length_c   1.000
_cell.angle_alpha   90.00
_cell.angle_beta   90.00
_cell.angle_gamma   90.00
#
_symmetry.space_group_name_H-M   'P 1'
#
loop_
_entity.id
_entity.type
_entity.pdbx_description
1 polymer ?
#
loop_
_entity_poly.entity_id
_entity_poly.type
_entity_poly.pdbx_seq_one_letter_code
_entity_poly.pdbx_strand_id
1 'polypeptide(L)' 'MPEFSTVEKNGHFRHIIQLKPGERVSLCRCYGSKNFPFCDGTHNQIHSNVGPAIIEVPASVEENEEGTQSS' A
#
# COMPACT_ATOMS: atom_id res chain seq x y z
N MET A 1 -5.75 -8.63 -1.68
CA MET A 1 -4.97 -8.12 -0.55
C MET A 1 -3.51 -8.33 -0.93
N PRO A 2 -2.66 -7.28 -0.87
CA PRO A 2 -1.30 -7.36 -1.37
C PRO A 2 -0.48 -8.38 -0.59
N GLU A 3 0.53 -8.95 -1.25
CA GLU A 3 1.52 -9.79 -0.56
C GLU A 3 2.30 -8.92 0.43
N PHE A 4 2.48 -9.41 1.64
CA PHE A 4 3.24 -8.71 2.65
C PHE A 4 4.05 -9.65 3.53
N SER A 5 5.13 -9.12 4.08
CA SER A 5 5.97 -9.81 5.07
C SER A 5 6.48 -8.84 6.11
N THR A 6 6.85 -9.37 7.27
CA THR A 6 7.49 -8.61 8.34
C THR A 6 8.88 -9.17 8.57
N VAL A 7 9.89 -8.32 8.53
CA VAL A 7 11.28 -8.69 8.78
C VAL A 7 11.85 -7.85 9.90
N GLU A 8 12.65 -8.45 10.77
CA GLU A 8 13.44 -7.71 11.77
C GLU A 8 14.82 -7.39 11.18
N LYS A 9 15.26 -6.14 11.31
CA LYS A 9 16.62 -5.73 10.95
C LYS A 9 17.18 -4.78 12.00
N ASN A 10 18.23 -5.22 12.70
CA ASN A 10 18.89 -4.49 13.79
C ASN A 10 17.90 -4.10 14.91
N GLY A 11 17.04 -5.03 15.35
CA GLY A 11 16.03 -4.77 16.37
C GLY A 11 14.83 -3.96 15.91
N HIS A 12 14.76 -3.56 14.63
CA HIS A 12 13.64 -2.77 14.08
C HIS A 12 12.82 -3.62 13.10
N PHE A 13 11.53 -3.76 13.39
CA PHE A 13 10.57 -4.42 12.48
C PHE A 13 10.27 -3.56 11.27
N ARG A 14 10.25 -4.19 10.10
CA ARG A 14 9.92 -3.58 8.81
C ARG A 14 8.84 -4.41 8.14
N HIS A 15 7.74 -3.75 7.80
CA HIS A 15 6.71 -4.36 6.96
C HIS A 15 7.02 -4.08 5.50
N ILE A 16 7.13 -5.14 4.71
CA ILE A 16 7.36 -5.10 3.27
C ILE A 16 6.03 -5.44 2.63
N ILE A 17 5.51 -4.55 1.79
CA ILE A 17 4.24 -4.72 1.11
C ILE A 17 4.54 -4.62 -0.39
N GLN A 18 4.28 -5.71 -1.12
CA GLN A 18 4.46 -5.75 -2.57
C GLN A 18 3.15 -5.36 -3.23
N LEU A 19 3.21 -4.31 -4.04
CA LEU A 19 2.03 -3.78 -4.74
C LEU A 19 2.20 -3.98 -6.25
N LYS A 20 1.14 -4.43 -6.90
CA LYS A 20 1.03 -4.52 -8.36
C LYS A 20 0.38 -3.25 -8.93
N PRO A 21 0.61 -2.92 -10.20
CA PRO A 21 -0.12 -1.84 -10.86
C PRO A 21 -1.63 -2.01 -10.72
N GLY A 22 -2.33 -0.92 -10.41
CA GLY A 22 -3.78 -0.91 -10.15
C GLY A 22 -4.19 -1.31 -8.73
N GLU A 23 -3.25 -1.72 -7.86
CA GLU A 23 -3.58 -2.01 -6.47
C GLU A 23 -3.70 -0.76 -5.61
N ARG A 24 -4.57 -0.86 -4.60
CA ARG A 24 -4.81 0.17 -3.59
C ARG A 24 -4.77 -0.46 -2.21
N VAL A 25 -4.10 0.21 -1.26
CA VAL A 25 -4.02 -0.25 0.12
C VAL A 25 -4.09 0.89 1.11
N SER A 26 -4.68 0.63 2.28
CA SER A 26 -4.74 1.56 3.40
C SER A 26 -3.81 1.10 4.52
N LEU A 27 -2.79 1.88 4.84
CA LEU A 27 -1.82 1.59 5.90
C LEU A 27 -2.21 2.26 7.21
N CYS A 28 -2.06 1.50 8.29
CA CYS A 28 -2.31 1.98 9.63
C CYS A 28 -1.29 3.05 10.02
N ARG A 29 -1.77 4.19 10.53
CA ARG A 29 -0.95 5.23 11.18
C ARG A 29 -1.27 5.44 12.65
N CYS A 30 -2.30 4.75 13.14
CA CYS A 30 -2.78 4.88 14.52
C CYS A 30 -2.15 3.85 15.48
N TYR A 31 -1.38 2.89 14.96
CA TYR A 31 -0.77 1.78 15.69
C TYR A 31 -1.73 0.85 16.48
N GLY A 32 -3.05 1.08 16.41
CA GLY A 32 -4.05 0.25 17.09
C GLY A 32 -4.63 -0.90 16.27
N SER A 33 -4.29 -1.02 14.99
CA SER A 33 -4.85 -2.06 14.11
C SER A 33 -4.47 -3.47 14.57
N LYS A 34 -5.45 -4.37 14.61
CA LYS A 34 -5.25 -5.81 14.82
C LYS A 34 -4.69 -6.51 13.58
N ASN A 35 -4.75 -5.85 12.43
CA ASN A 35 -4.20 -6.32 11.16
C ASN A 35 -3.01 -5.46 10.70
N PHE A 36 -2.18 -5.00 11.64
CA PHE A 36 -0.99 -4.19 11.33
C PHE A 36 -0.07 -4.93 10.34
N PRO A 37 0.39 -4.29 9.26
CA PRO A 37 0.48 -2.84 8.99
C PRO A 37 -0.76 -2.19 8.36
N PHE A 38 -1.81 -2.95 8.06
CA PHE A 38 -2.99 -2.45 7.37
C PHE A 38 -3.96 -1.76 8.31
N CYS A 39 -4.73 -0.80 7.78
CA CYS A 39 -5.81 -0.17 8.53
C CYS A 39 -7.03 -1.11 8.61
N ASP A 40 -7.58 -1.28 9.82
CA ASP A 40 -8.79 -2.06 10.09
C ASP A 40 -9.93 -1.20 10.66
N GLY A 41 -9.78 0.12 10.63
CA GLY A 41 -10.76 1.07 11.18
C GLY A 41 -10.65 1.34 12.68
N THR A 42 -9.73 0.69 13.42
CA THR A 42 -9.57 0.91 14.88
C THR A 42 -9.35 2.39 15.23
N HIS A 43 -8.71 3.18 14.35
CA HIS A 43 -8.50 4.60 14.55
C HIS A 43 -9.78 5.38 14.87
N ASN A 44 -10.93 5.00 14.30
CA ASN A 44 -12.22 5.64 14.57
C ASN A 44 -12.65 5.55 16.05
N GLN A 45 -12.12 4.58 16.80
CA GLN A 45 -12.44 4.35 18.20
C GLN A 45 -11.43 4.98 19.16
N ILE A 46 -10.18 5.14 18.76
CA ILE A 46 -9.08 5.56 19.65
C ILE A 46 -8.51 6.96 19.33
N HIS A 47 -8.65 7.46 18.10
CA HIS A 47 -8.07 8.74 17.67
C HIS A 47 -8.97 9.44 16.64
N SER A 48 -9.59 10.57 17.01
CA SER A 48 -10.56 11.26 16.15
C SER A 48 -9.99 11.97 14.92
N ASN A 49 -8.69 12.29 14.90
CA ASN A 49 -8.06 13.03 13.81
C ASN A 49 -6.88 12.29 13.14
N VAL A 50 -6.83 10.96 13.27
CA VAL A 50 -5.79 10.13 12.65
C VAL A 50 -6.43 9.16 11.67
N GLY A 51 -6.22 9.39 10.38
CA GLY A 51 -6.65 8.46 9.31
C GLY A 51 -5.52 7.58 8.78
N PRO A 52 -5.83 6.55 7.99
CA PRO A 52 -4.80 5.74 7.31
C PRO A 52 -3.99 6.56 6.30
N ALA A 53 -2.83 6.04 5.91
CA ALA A 53 -2.19 6.44 4.65
C ALA A 53 -2.79 5.61 3.51
N ILE A 54 -3.31 6.27 2.48
CA ILE A 54 -3.82 5.60 1.29
C ILE A 54 -2.71 5.56 0.25
N ILE A 55 -2.35 4.34 -0.18
CA ILE A 55 -1.37 4.10 -1.22
C ILE A 55 -2.12 3.58 -2.44
N GLU A 56 -2.01 4.30 -3.55
CA GLU A 56 -2.61 3.96 -4.84
C GLU A 56 -1.50 3.77 -5.85
N VAL A 57 -1.42 2.58 -6.44
CA VAL A 57 -0.50 2.30 -7.53
C VAL A 57 -1.29 2.43 -8.83
N PRO A 58 -0.96 3.39 -9.70
CA PRO A 58 -1.67 3.52 -10.97
C PRO A 58 -1.53 2.24 -11.78
N ALA A 59 -2.56 1.90 -12.57
CA ALA A 59 -2.44 0.83 -13.55
C ALA A 59 -1.30 1.18 -14.52
N SER A 60 -0.49 0.20 -14.90
CA SER A 60 0.52 0.38 -15.93
C SER A 60 -0.21 0.74 -17.22
N VAL A 61 0.08 1.92 -17.77
CA VAL A 61 -0.25 2.19 -19.16
C VAL A 61 0.65 1.29 -19.98
N GLU A 62 0.06 0.33 -20.72
CA GLU A 62 0.78 -0.29 -21.80
C GLU A 62 1.06 0.84 -22.80
N GLU A 63 2.33 1.23 -22.92
CA GLU A 63 2.78 2.10 -23.99
C GLU A 63 2.49 1.34 -25.30
N ASN A 64 1.35 1.64 -25.92
CA ASN A 64 1.07 1.21 -27.28
C ASN A 64 2.05 1.95 -28.20
N GLU A 65 3.24 1.39 -28.41
CA GLU A 65 4.03 1.65 -29.60
C GLU A 65 3.35 0.97 -30.80
N GLU A 66 2.25 1.55 -31.28
CA GLU A 66 1.69 1.24 -32.60
C GLU A 66 1.66 2.51 -33.45
N GLY A 67 2.44 2.55 -34.53
CA GLY A 67 2.16 3.51 -35.61
C GLY A 67 3.30 3.98 -36.52
N THR A 68 3.86 3.07 -37.30
CA THR A 68 4.46 3.23 -38.65
C THR A 68 4.35 4.59 -39.37
N GLN A 69 5.48 5.06 -39.93
CA GLN A 69 5.60 5.55 -41.32
C GLN A 69 7.01 5.14 -41.80
N SER A 70 7.21 4.07 -42.59
CA SER A 70 7.01 3.93 -44.04
C SER A 70 7.62 5.07 -44.88
N SER A 71 8.54 4.65 -45.76
CA SER A 71 9.20 5.33 -46.89
C SER A 71 10.53 6.05 -46.62
#